data_AF-A0A1S2YJT6-F1
#
_entry.id   AF-A0A1S2YJT6-F1
#
_cell.length_a   1.000
_cell.length_b   1.000
_cell.length_c   1.000
_cell.angle_alpha   90.00
_cell.angle_beta   90.00
_cell.angle_gamma   90.00
#
_symmetry.space_group_name_H-M   'P 1'
#
loop_
_entity.id
_entity.type
_entity.pdbx_description
1 polymer ?
#
loop_
_entity_poly.entity_id
_entity_poly.type
_entity_poly.pdbx_seq_one_letter_code
_entity_poly.pdbx_strand_id
1 'polypeptide(L)'
;MDKSMIADMESLPEADKLRMAGMIEQLQIRDSLRMYNSLVEKCFNDCVDTFKHKSLQKQEETCVRRCAEKFLKHSMRVGMRFAELNQGAATQD
;
A
#
# COMPACT_ATOMS: atom_id res chain seq x y z
N MET A 1 -11.25 7.58 -5.30
CA MET A 1 -12.59 7.04 -5.52
C MET A 1 -13.29 8.06 -6.38
N ASP A 2 -13.77 7.65 -7.54
CA ASP A 2 -14.44 8.53 -8.48
C ASP A 2 -15.62 9.24 -7.79
N LYS A 3 -15.84 10.52 -8.10
CA LYS A 3 -16.96 11.29 -7.54
C LYS A 3 -18.32 10.63 -7.85
N SER A 4 -18.41 9.87 -8.94
CA SER A 4 -19.58 9.05 -9.27
C SER A 4 -19.75 7.86 -8.31
N MET A 5 -18.67 7.19 -7.90
CA MET A 5 -18.74 6.04 -6.99
C MET A 5 -19.21 6.40 -5.57
N ILE A 6 -18.90 7.61 -5.08
CA ILE A 6 -19.39 8.08 -3.78
C ILE A 6 -20.89 8.43 -3.86
N ALA A 7 -21.33 9.06 -4.96
CA ALA A 7 -22.73 9.37 -5.20
C ALA A 7 -23.58 8.09 -5.37
N ASP A 8 -23.06 7.08 -6.06
CA ASP A 8 -23.73 5.78 -6.20
C ASP A 8 -23.87 5.07 -4.86
N MET A 9 -22.87 5.17 -3.97
CA MET A 9 -22.90 4.52 -2.66
C MET A 9 -23.94 5.11 -1.70
N GLU A 10 -24.24 6.41 -1.81
CA GLU A 10 -25.32 7.04 -1.04
C GLU A 10 -26.71 6.60 -1.50
N SER A 11 -26.87 6.25 -2.79
CA SER A 11 -28.14 5.82 -3.40
C SER A 11 -28.54 4.38 -3.10
N LEU A 12 -27.66 3.58 -2.49
CA LEU A 12 -27.91 2.17 -2.22
C LEU A 12 -28.81 1.94 -0.99
N PRO A 13 -29.59 0.85 -0.98
CA PRO A 13 -30.28 0.37 0.23
C PRO A 13 -29.31 0.12 1.39
N GLU A 14 -29.75 0.37 2.62
CA GLU A 14 -28.91 0.26 3.84
C GLU A 14 -28.29 -1.14 4.02
N ALA A 15 -29.03 -2.19 3.64
CA ALA A 15 -28.53 -3.56 3.66
C ALA A 15 -27.34 -3.78 2.71
N ASP A 16 -27.34 -3.12 1.54
CA ASP A 16 -26.27 -3.22 0.56
C ASP A 16 -25.04 -2.41 0.97
N LYS A 17 -25.22 -1.25 1.62
CA LYS A 17 -24.14 -0.47 2.23
C LYS A 17 -23.37 -1.30 3.26
N LEU A 18 -24.07 -2.03 4.14
CA LEU A 18 -23.44 -2.88 5.15
C LEU A 18 -22.65 -4.04 4.51
N ARG A 19 -23.22 -4.67 3.46
CA ARG A 19 -22.51 -5.72 2.71
C ARG A 19 -21.27 -5.18 2.02
N MET A 20 -21.34 -3.99 1.42
CA MET A 20 -20.20 -3.33 0.80
C MET A 20 -19.12 -2.98 1.82
N ALA A 21 -19.48 -2.44 2.99
CA ALA A 21 -18.52 -2.14 4.06
C ALA A 21 -17.72 -3.38 4.48
N GLY A 22 -18.40 -4.52 4.67
CA GLY A 22 -17.72 -5.79 4.95
C GLY A 22 -16.80 -6.25 3.83
N MET A 23 -17.19 -6.07 2.56
CA MET A 23 -16.29 -6.37 1.43
C MET A 23 -15.08 -5.44 1.38
N ILE A 24 -15.25 -4.14 1.66
CA ILE A 24 -14.15 -3.17 1.69
C ILE A 24 -13.14 -3.53 2.77
N GLU A 25 -13.58 -3.92 3.96
CA GLU A 25 -12.70 -4.37 5.04
C GLU A 25 -11.87 -5.60 4.63
N GLN A 26 -12.51 -6.61 4.02
CA GLN A 26 -11.81 -7.79 3.51
C GLN A 26 -10.79 -7.44 2.43
N LEU A 27 -11.13 -6.50 1.53
CA LEU A 27 -10.21 -5.99 0.51
C LEU A 27 -9.01 -5.27 1.15
N GLN A 28 -9.23 -4.44 2.18
CA GLN A 28 -8.16 -3.77 2.90
C GLN A 28 -7.17 -4.76 3.54
N ILE A 29 -7.68 -5.82 4.18
CA ILE A 29 -6.82 -6.86 4.77
C ILE A 29 -5.98 -7.53 3.66
N ARG A 30 -6.61 -7.93 2.56
CA ARG A 30 -5.93 -8.58 1.44
C ARG A 30 -4.84 -7.68 0.84
N ASP A 31 -5.13 -6.40 0.65
CA ASP A 31 -4.20 -5.44 0.09
C ASP A 31 -3.04 -5.14 1.06
N SER A 32 -3.28 -5.17 2.37
CA SER A 32 -2.23 -5.05 3.38
C SER A 32 -1.21 -6.20 3.30
N LEU A 33 -1.68 -7.44 3.11
CA LEU A 33 -0.82 -8.61 2.96
C LEU A 33 -0.04 -8.58 1.64
N ARG A 34 -0.68 -8.13 0.56
CA ARG A 34 0.01 -7.92 -0.72
C ARG A 34 1.13 -6.89 -0.57
N MET A 35 0.85 -5.76 0.09
CA MET A 35 1.86 -4.72 0.34
C MET A 35 3.02 -5.28 1.18
N TYR A 36 2.73 -6.08 2.21
CA TYR A 36 3.76 -6.72 3.03
C TYR A 36 4.66 -7.64 2.19
N ASN A 37 4.07 -8.51 1.36
CA ASN A 37 4.85 -9.41 0.52
C ASN A 37 5.72 -8.64 -0.49
N SER A 38 5.18 -7.60 -1.11
CA SER A 38 5.95 -6.75 -2.04
C SER A 38 7.08 -5.99 -1.34
N LEU A 39 6.87 -5.55 -0.09
CA LEU A 39 7.91 -4.95 0.73
C LEU A 39 9.05 -5.94 0.99
N VAL A 40 8.71 -7.16 1.43
CA VAL A 40 9.69 -8.21 1.74
C VAL A 40 10.51 -8.57 0.51
N GLU A 41 9.85 -8.83 -0.63
CA GLU A 41 10.52 -9.16 -1.89
C GLU A 41 11.46 -8.04 -2.34
N LYS A 42 10.99 -6.78 -2.30
CA LYS A 42 11.79 -5.63 -2.71
C LYS A 42 13.02 -5.46 -1.84
N CYS A 43 12.87 -5.50 -0.52
CA CYS A 43 14.01 -5.30 0.38
C CYS A 43 14.97 -6.49 0.37
N PHE A 44 14.49 -7.71 0.13
CA PHE A 44 15.38 -8.85 -0.07
C PHE A 44 16.22 -8.66 -1.34
N ASN A 45 15.61 -8.37 -2.48
CA ASN A 45 16.31 -8.20 -3.75
C ASN A 45 17.29 -7.01 -3.75
N ASP A 46 16.95 -5.92 -3.06
CA ASP A 46 17.80 -4.71 -3.03
C ASP A 46 18.95 -4.78 -2.00
N CYS A 47 18.77 -5.54 -0.91
CA CYS A 47 19.69 -5.49 0.23
C CYS A 47 20.43 -6.79 0.55
N VAL A 48 19.97 -7.95 0.06
CA VAL A 48 20.60 -9.25 0.33
C VAL A 48 21.29 -9.72 -0.96
N ASP A 49 22.54 -9.31 -1.11
CA ASP A 49 23.34 -9.55 -2.31
C ASP A 49 24.43 -10.62 -2.11
N THR A 50 24.70 -11.03 -0.86
CA THR A 50 25.71 -12.05 -0.55
C THR A 50 25.14 -13.26 0.18
N PHE A 51 25.43 -14.45 -0.35
CA PHE A 51 24.94 -15.72 0.21
C PHE A 51 26.06 -16.51 0.91
N LYS A 52 26.95 -15.81 1.63
CA LYS A 52 28.10 -16.44 2.33
C LYS A 52 27.74 -17.01 3.70
N HIS A 53 26.68 -16.49 4.32
CA HIS A 53 26.21 -16.89 5.64
C HIS A 53 24.70 -17.12 5.63
N LYS A 54 24.20 -17.90 6.59
CA LYS A 54 22.76 -18.15 6.76
C LYS A 54 22.02 -17.00 7.46
N SER A 55 22.76 -16.09 8.07
CA SER A 55 22.25 -14.93 8.81
C SER A 55 22.61 -13.65 8.07
N LEU A 56 21.74 -12.65 8.17
CA LEU A 56 22.02 -11.31 7.65
C LEU A 56 23.26 -10.71 8.33
N GLN A 57 24.08 -10.04 7.54
CA GLN A 57 25.16 -9.23 8.04
C GLN A 57 24.64 -7.87 8.51
N LYS A 58 25.38 -7.18 9.39
CA LYS A 58 24.99 -5.85 9.92
C LYS A 58 24.68 -4.81 8.83
N GLN A 59 25.37 -4.90 7.68
CA GLN A 59 25.13 -4.03 6.54
C GLN A 59 23.78 -4.33 5.88
N GLU A 60 23.47 -5.60 5.64
CA GLU A 60 22.18 -6.07 5.08
C GLU A 60 21.04 -5.72 6.04
N GLU A 61 21.19 -5.95 7.35
CA GLU A 61 20.20 -5.57 8.38
C GLU A 61 19.90 -4.06 8.34
N THR A 62 20.95 -3.23 8.26
CA THR A 62 20.83 -1.77 8.16
C THR A 62 20.14 -1.36 6.86
N CYS A 63 20.46 -2.03 5.75
CA CYS A 63 19.84 -1.79 4.46
C CYS A 63 18.36 -2.14 4.49
N VAL A 64 17.98 -3.34 4.95
CA VAL A 64 16.58 -3.79 5.05
C VAL A 64 15.75 -2.83 5.90
N ARG A 65 16.29 -2.37 7.05
CA ARG A 65 15.61 -1.37 7.89
C ARG A 65 15.33 -0.07 7.14
N ARG A 66 16.32 0.45 6.41
CA ARG A 66 16.18 1.68 5.61
C ARG A 66 15.25 1.47 4.41
N CYS A 67 15.32 0.31 3.76
CA CYS A 67 14.45 -0.06 2.67
C CYS A 67 12.99 -0.09 3.11
N ALA A 68 12.68 -0.74 4.24
CA ALA A 68 11.33 -0.80 4.77
C ALA A 68 10.77 0.58 5.14
N GLU A 69 11.57 1.40 5.83
CA GLU A 69 11.18 2.77 6.16
C GLU A 69 10.89 3.60 4.89
N LYS A 70 11.78 3.51 3.90
CA LYS A 70 11.65 4.26 2.63
C LYS A 70 10.44 3.78 1.83
N PHE A 71 10.22 2.47 1.74
CA PHE A 71 9.09 1.88 1.03
C PHE A 71 7.76 2.32 1.65
N LEU A 72 7.60 2.22 2.97
CA LEU A 72 6.36 2.62 3.64
C LEU A 72 6.07 4.12 3.48
N LYS A 73 7.08 4.98 3.70
CA LYS A 73 6.95 6.43 3.49
C LYS A 73 6.59 6.77 2.03
N HIS A 74 7.21 6.07 1.08
CA HIS A 74 6.91 6.24 -0.33
C HIS A 74 5.48 5.81 -0.67
N SER A 75 5.07 4.61 -0.25
CA SER A 75 3.72 4.08 -0.48
C SER A 75 2.64 4.98 0.10
N MET A 76 2.83 5.53 1.32
CA MET A 76 1.92 6.51 1.91
C MET A 76 1.84 7.79 1.07
N ARG A 77 2.98 8.31 0.62
CA ARG A 77 3.01 9.53 -0.20
C ARG A 77 2.34 9.33 -1.56
N VAL A 78 2.60 8.20 -2.22
CA VAL A 78 1.94 7.83 -3.48
C VAL A 78 0.44 7.69 -3.26
N GLY A 79 0.02 7.03 -2.16
CA GLY A 79 -1.40 6.90 -1.81
C GLY A 79 -2.11 8.25 -1.64
N MET A 80 -1.48 9.21 -0.94
CA MET A 80 -2.01 10.57 -0.80
C MET A 80 -2.16 11.27 -2.17
N ARG A 81 -1.12 11.23 -3.00
CA ARG A 81 -1.17 11.85 -4.34
C ARG A 81 -2.19 11.17 -5.25
N PHE A 82 -2.29 9.85 -5.19
CA PHE A 82 -3.30 9.11 -5.92
C PHE A 82 -4.71 9.54 -5.50
N ALA A 83 -4.97 9.72 -4.21
CA ALA A 83 -6.26 10.20 -3.71
C ALA A 83 -6.58 11.63 -4.21
N GLU A 84 -5.60 12.55 -4.18
CA GLU A 84 -5.74 13.90 -4.71
C GLU A 84 -6.12 13.90 -6.20
N LEU A 85 -5.37 13.15 -7.02
CA LEU A 85 -5.61 13.04 -8.46
C LEU A 85 -6.98 12.46 -8.78
N ASN A 86 -7.38 11.43 -8.03
CA ASN A 86 -8.64 10.73 -8.23
C ASN A 86 -9.86 11.57 -7.77
N GLN A 87 -9.63 12.66 -7.03
CA GLN A 87 -10.64 13.67 -6.67
C GLN A 87 -10.68 14.84 -7.66
N GLY A 88 -9.88 14.80 -8.75
CA GLY A 88 -9.81 15.86 -9.75
C GLY A 88 -9.01 17.09 -9.29
N ALA A 89 -8.17 16.96 -8.25
CA ALA A 89 -7.27 18.03 -7.86
C ALA A 89 -6.24 18.25 -8.99
N ALA A 90 -6.11 19.50 -9.45
CA ALA A 90 -5.15 19.86 -10.49
C ALA A 90 -3.72 19.53 -10.03
N THR A 91 -2.97 18.80 -10.86
CA THR A 91 -1.53 18.65 -10.71
C THR A 91 -0.88 20.02 -10.91
N GLN A 92 -0.23 20.54 -9.88
CA GLN A 92 0.76 21.60 -10.07
C GLN A 92 2.05 20.94 -10.57
N ASP A 93 2.11 20.69 -11.87
CA ASP A 93 3.38 20.57 -12.59
C ASP A 93 3.83 21.96 -13.05
#